data_AF-A0A936BKT2-F1
#
_entry.id   AF-A0A936BKT2-F1
#
_cell.length_a   1.000
_cell.length_b   1.000
_cell.length_c   1.000
_cell.angle_alpha   90.00
_cell.angle_beta   90.00
_cell.angle_gamma   90.00
#
_symmetry.space_group_name_H-M   'P 1'
#
loop_
_entity.id
_entity.type
_entity.pdbx_description
1 polymer ?
#
loop_
_entity_poly.entity_id
_entity_poly.type
_entity_poly.pdbx_seq_one_letter_code
_entity_poly.pdbx_strand_id
1 'polypeptide(L)'
;MTRRNLRIAFASAALFAATVQASADGPDRNAFLMSTLLGLDTSDLFATGTYTPEGERAALEAIYTDLRTKAGADDIEANDNIVRFAFLGWLAEARNDSALSESYVLDLQALFDKRGDAVMGAVAQAPFLVPNFCATLARFFFHGDNPPAERFNFFMGIEPQMRVLFGPLDGARCTVAYYDVKS
;
A
#
# COMPACT_ATOMS: atom_id res chain seq x y z
N MET A 1 -7.96 12.83 -31.70
CA MET A 1 -6.69 12.50 -31.01
C MET A 1 -6.74 11.04 -30.55
N THR A 2 -6.75 10.10 -31.50
CA THR A 2 -5.59 9.26 -31.92
C THR A 2 -5.04 8.36 -30.81
N ARG A 3 -5.42 7.08 -30.90
CA ARG A 3 -5.01 5.87 -30.14
C ARG A 3 -3.49 5.60 -30.05
N ARG A 4 -2.66 6.59 -30.40
CA ARG A 4 -1.21 6.51 -30.49
C ARG A 4 -0.52 6.81 -29.15
N ASN A 5 -1.19 7.57 -28.27
CA ASN A 5 -0.63 7.97 -26.96
C ASN A 5 -0.80 6.89 -25.88
N LEU A 6 -1.69 5.92 -26.05
CA LEU A 6 -1.85 4.81 -25.11
C LEU A 6 -0.68 3.80 -25.20
N ARG A 7 0.00 3.70 -26.35
CA ARG A 7 1.10 2.74 -26.54
C ARG A 7 2.41 3.17 -25.90
N ILE A 8 2.57 4.48 -25.66
CA ILE A 8 3.80 5.04 -25.08
C ILE A 8 3.78 4.90 -23.54
N ALA A 9 2.61 4.96 -22.90
CA ALA A 9 2.48 4.71 -21.47
C ALA A 9 2.73 3.23 -21.09
N PHE A 10 2.32 2.28 -21.94
CA PHE A 10 2.62 0.85 -21.73
C PHE A 10 4.08 0.47 -22.02
N ALA A 11 4.75 1.20 -22.92
CA ALA A 11 6.16 0.93 -23.24
C ALA A 11 7.12 1.33 -22.11
N SER A 12 6.76 2.31 -21.27
CA SER A 12 7.58 2.70 -20.11
C SER A 12 7.51 1.69 -18.96
N ALA A 13 6.45 0.88 -18.86
CA ALA A 13 6.38 -0.22 -17.90
C ALA A 13 7.25 -1.42 -18.32
N ALA A 14 7.41 -1.63 -19.64
CA ALA A 14 8.24 -2.72 -20.18
C ALA A 14 9.75 -2.41 -20.13
N LEU A 15 10.15 -1.13 -20.07
CA LEU A 15 11.57 -0.71 -20.05
C LEU A 15 12.20 -0.65 -18.66
N PHE A 16 11.42 -0.80 -17.58
CA PHE A 16 11.96 -1.07 -16.24
C PHE A 16 12.11 -2.57 -15.94
N ALA A 17 11.72 -3.45 -16.87
CA ALA A 17 11.91 -4.90 -16.76
C ALA A 17 13.34 -5.36 -17.13
N ALA A 18 14.25 -4.42 -17.40
CA ALA A 18 15.63 -4.74 -17.76
C ALA A 18 16.53 -4.64 -16.53
N THR A 19 17.06 -5.82 -16.15
CA THR A 19 18.23 -6.08 -15.30
C THR A 19 18.07 -5.87 -13.80
N VAL A 20 17.38 -6.80 -13.14
CA VAL A 20 17.80 -7.27 -11.82
C VAL A 20 17.80 -8.79 -11.87
N GLN A 21 18.96 -9.41 -11.65
CA GLN A 21 19.08 -10.86 -11.57
C GLN A 21 18.07 -11.41 -10.55
N ALA A 22 17.28 -12.40 -10.98
CA ALA A 22 16.66 -13.34 -10.06
C ALA A 22 17.74 -13.84 -9.08
N SER A 23 17.58 -13.60 -7.79
CA SER A 23 18.35 -14.35 -6.80
C SER A 23 17.79 -15.76 -6.75
N ALA A 24 18.55 -16.69 -6.17
CA ALA A 24 18.11 -18.07 -5.99
C ALA A 24 16.89 -18.22 -5.02
N ASP A 25 16.25 -17.11 -4.60
CA ASP A 25 15.34 -17.01 -3.44
C ASP A 25 13.89 -16.58 -3.77
N GLY A 26 13.49 -16.44 -5.04
CA GLY A 26 12.10 -16.12 -5.40
C GLY A 26 11.93 -15.30 -6.70
N PRO A 27 10.68 -14.97 -7.07
CA PRO A 27 10.37 -14.21 -8.27
C PRO A 27 10.84 -12.75 -8.15
N ASP A 28 11.05 -12.08 -9.28
CA ASP A 28 11.25 -10.63 -9.27
C ASP A 28 10.06 -9.94 -8.58
N ARG A 29 10.36 -9.05 -7.64
CA ARG A 29 9.36 -8.41 -6.79
C ARG A 29 8.33 -7.62 -7.60
N ASN A 30 8.79 -6.81 -8.53
CA ASN A 30 7.90 -5.88 -9.25
C ASN A 30 7.02 -6.66 -10.22
N ALA A 31 7.59 -7.65 -10.91
CA ALA A 31 6.84 -8.58 -11.75
C ALA A 31 5.82 -9.38 -10.91
N PHE A 32 6.21 -9.86 -9.74
CA PHE A 32 5.32 -10.60 -8.85
C PHE A 32 4.15 -9.75 -8.35
N LEU A 33 4.42 -8.52 -7.86
CA LEU A 33 3.37 -7.59 -7.44
C LEU A 33 2.43 -7.21 -8.58
N MET A 34 2.97 -6.98 -9.78
CA MET A 34 2.17 -6.63 -10.95
C MET A 34 1.32 -7.81 -11.43
N SER A 35 1.87 -9.03 -11.49
CA SER A 35 1.10 -10.22 -11.83
C SER A 35 0.01 -10.50 -10.80
N THR A 36 0.33 -10.32 -9.51
CA THR A 36 -0.64 -10.44 -8.41
C THR A 36 -1.77 -9.42 -8.54
N LEU A 37 -1.45 -8.16 -8.87
CA LEU A 37 -2.42 -7.10 -9.12
C LEU A 37 -3.37 -7.43 -10.28
N LEU A 38 -2.82 -7.97 -11.36
CA LEU A 38 -3.55 -8.26 -12.59
C LEU A 38 -4.29 -9.61 -12.55
N GLY A 39 -4.17 -10.37 -11.44
CA GLY A 39 -4.72 -11.72 -11.34
C GLY A 39 -4.13 -12.69 -12.37
N LEU A 40 -2.88 -12.44 -12.78
CA LEU A 40 -2.17 -13.28 -13.74
C LEU A 40 -1.58 -14.49 -13.03
N ASP A 41 -1.39 -15.56 -13.80
CA ASP A 41 -0.62 -16.72 -13.34
C ASP A 41 0.82 -16.26 -12.99
N THR A 42 1.22 -16.51 -11.74
CA THR A 42 2.54 -16.16 -11.22
C THR A 42 3.54 -17.31 -11.40
N SER A 43 3.10 -18.50 -11.84
CA SER A 43 3.94 -19.70 -11.97
C SER A 43 5.18 -19.48 -12.83
N ASP A 44 5.05 -18.72 -13.92
CA ASP A 44 6.14 -18.40 -14.85
C ASP A 44 7.18 -17.41 -14.28
N LEU A 45 6.89 -16.78 -13.14
CA LEU A 45 7.83 -15.91 -12.43
C LEU A 45 8.80 -16.69 -11.54
N PHE A 46 8.51 -17.96 -11.26
CA PHE A 46 9.38 -18.86 -10.53
C PHE A 46 10.30 -19.60 -11.51
N ALA A 47 11.43 -20.09 -11.00
CA ALA A 47 12.29 -20.95 -11.81
C ALA A 47 11.49 -22.18 -12.28
N THR A 48 11.78 -22.65 -13.50
CA THR A 48 11.01 -23.76 -14.12
C THR A 48 10.92 -24.97 -13.18
N GLY A 49 9.69 -25.36 -12.84
CA GLY A 49 9.43 -26.51 -11.97
C GLY A 49 9.65 -26.27 -10.46
N THR A 50 9.92 -25.04 -10.03
CA THR A 50 10.09 -24.69 -8.61
C THR A 50 8.87 -23.99 -8.00
N TYR A 51 7.83 -23.70 -8.79
CA TYR A 51 6.60 -23.12 -8.28
C TYR A 51 5.91 -24.07 -7.30
N THR A 52 5.58 -23.55 -6.13
CA THR A 52 4.68 -24.18 -5.16
C THR A 52 3.78 -23.10 -4.55
N PRO A 53 2.55 -23.45 -4.13
CA PRO A 53 1.69 -22.51 -3.39
C PRO A 53 2.37 -21.96 -2.13
N GLU A 54 3.15 -22.79 -1.42
CA GLU A 54 3.91 -22.38 -0.24
C GLU A 54 5.04 -21.40 -0.58
N GLY A 55 5.72 -21.61 -1.71
CA GLY A 55 6.76 -20.73 -2.22
C GLY A 55 6.22 -19.38 -2.68
N GLU A 56 5.03 -19.36 -3.30
CA GLU A 56 4.32 -18.12 -3.63
C GLU A 56 3.97 -17.32 -2.39
N ARG A 57 3.42 -17.98 -1.36
CA ARG A 57 3.12 -17.34 -0.08
C ARG A 57 4.38 -16.80 0.60
N ALA A 58 5.46 -17.58 0.62
CA ALA A 58 6.74 -17.14 1.19
C ALA A 58 7.35 -15.94 0.43
N ALA A 59 7.22 -15.90 -0.89
CA ALA A 59 7.64 -14.76 -1.70
C ALA A 59 6.85 -13.49 -1.36
N LEU A 60 5.52 -13.60 -1.22
CA LEU A 60 4.68 -12.48 -0.81
C LEU A 60 5.05 -11.97 0.60
N GLU A 61 5.27 -12.89 1.54
CA GLU A 61 5.68 -12.55 2.91
C GLU A 61 7.06 -11.86 2.96
N ALA A 62 8.02 -12.32 2.15
CA ALA A 62 9.33 -11.69 2.02
C ALA A 62 9.24 -10.28 1.43
N ILE A 63 8.44 -10.09 0.38
CA ILE A 63 8.18 -8.79 -0.24
C ILE A 63 7.53 -7.84 0.75
N TYR A 64 6.52 -8.31 1.47
CA TYR A 64 5.84 -7.55 2.52
C TYR A 64 6.82 -7.10 3.61
N THR A 65 7.62 -8.03 4.13
CA THR A 65 8.58 -7.76 5.21
C THR A 65 9.63 -6.75 4.80
N ASP A 66 10.17 -6.85 3.58
CA ASP A 66 11.15 -5.89 3.08
C ASP A 66 10.53 -4.51 2.87
N LEU A 67 9.35 -4.42 2.26
CA LEU A 67 8.67 -3.14 2.03
C LEU A 67 8.29 -2.45 3.33
N ARG A 68 7.76 -3.19 4.31
CA ARG A 68 7.50 -2.66 5.65
C ARG A 68 8.76 -2.07 6.27
N THR A 69 9.86 -2.83 6.23
CA THR A 69 11.14 -2.42 6.83
C THR A 69 11.66 -1.14 6.18
N LYS A 70 11.62 -1.07 4.84
CA LYS A 70 12.08 0.10 4.09
C LYS A 70 11.16 1.31 4.23
N ALA A 71 9.85 1.13 4.33
CA ALA A 71 8.92 2.23 4.61
C ALA A 71 9.21 2.88 5.98
N GLY A 72 9.68 2.09 6.95
CA GLY A 72 10.11 2.54 8.28
C GLY A 72 11.50 3.18 8.34
N ALA A 73 12.29 3.09 7.27
CA ALA A 73 13.65 3.63 7.17
C ALA A 73 13.64 5.13 6.89
N ASP A 74 14.60 5.85 7.47
CA ASP A 74 14.74 7.30 7.25
C ASP A 74 15.80 7.57 6.18
N ASP A 75 15.44 7.28 4.93
CA ASP A 75 16.29 7.43 3.77
C ASP A 75 15.58 8.16 2.61
N ILE A 76 16.33 8.42 1.53
CA ILE A 76 15.85 9.15 0.34
C ILE A 76 14.72 8.38 -0.38
N GLU A 77 14.69 7.05 -0.25
CA GLU A 77 13.69 6.20 -0.90
C GLU A 77 12.47 5.93 -0.03
N ALA A 78 12.44 6.45 1.20
CA ALA A 78 11.39 6.21 2.19
C ALA A 78 9.99 6.48 1.62
N ASN A 79 9.80 7.58 0.89
CA ASN A 79 8.50 7.93 0.32
C ASN A 79 8.02 6.90 -0.71
N ASP A 80 8.89 6.48 -1.62
CA ASP A 80 8.58 5.44 -2.61
C ASP A 80 8.24 4.12 -1.93
N ASN A 81 8.97 3.77 -0.87
CA ASN A 81 8.74 2.55 -0.11
C ASN A 81 7.44 2.62 0.71
N ILE A 82 7.05 3.79 1.23
CA ILE A 82 5.74 4.01 1.85
C ILE A 82 4.62 3.81 0.82
N VAL A 83 4.75 4.36 -0.40
CA VAL A 83 3.75 4.16 -1.46
C VAL A 83 3.62 2.68 -1.82
N ARG A 84 4.73 1.96 -1.99
CA ARG A 84 4.73 0.52 -2.28
C ARG A 84 4.15 -0.31 -1.14
N PHE A 85 4.43 0.07 0.10
CA PHE A 85 3.85 -0.57 1.28
C PHE A 85 2.33 -0.31 1.37
N ALA A 86 1.88 0.92 1.14
CA ALA A 86 0.45 1.25 1.08
C ALA A 86 -0.27 0.52 -0.06
N PHE A 87 0.40 0.32 -1.19
CA PHE A 87 -0.11 -0.48 -2.29
C PHE A 87 -0.36 -1.95 -1.92
N LEU A 88 0.47 -2.55 -1.06
CA LEU A 88 0.24 -3.91 -0.55
C LEU A 88 -1.04 -4.00 0.29
N GLY A 89 -1.33 -2.99 1.10
CA GLY A 89 -2.59 -2.91 1.87
C GLY A 89 -3.82 -2.83 0.97
N TRP A 90 -3.75 -1.99 -0.07
CA TRP A 90 -4.80 -1.90 -1.08
C TRP A 90 -4.98 -3.24 -1.83
N LEU A 91 -3.89 -3.92 -2.19
CA LEU A 91 -3.92 -5.21 -2.86
C LEU A 91 -4.54 -6.31 -1.97
N ALA A 92 -4.22 -6.30 -0.67
CA ALA A 92 -4.78 -7.23 0.30
C ALA A 92 -6.31 -7.11 0.37
N GLU A 93 -6.82 -5.88 0.44
CA GLU A 93 -8.26 -5.61 0.41
C GLU A 93 -8.88 -6.03 -0.92
N ALA A 94 -8.28 -5.67 -2.06
CA ALA A 94 -8.78 -6.01 -3.38
C ALA A 94 -8.90 -7.53 -3.62
N ARG A 95 -8.05 -8.33 -2.95
CA ARG A 95 -8.06 -9.80 -3.04
C ARG A 95 -8.83 -10.49 -1.90
N ASN A 96 -9.40 -9.74 -0.96
CA ASN A 96 -9.99 -10.29 0.27
C ASN A 96 -9.01 -11.16 1.08
N ASP A 97 -7.72 -10.81 1.08
CA ASP A 97 -6.72 -11.47 1.92
C ASP A 97 -6.76 -10.87 3.33
N SER A 98 -7.50 -11.53 4.23
CA SER A 98 -7.69 -11.04 5.60
C SER A 98 -6.40 -11.05 6.41
N ALA A 99 -5.54 -12.05 6.23
CA ALA A 99 -4.30 -12.18 6.99
C ALA A 99 -3.30 -11.07 6.62
N LEU A 100 -3.15 -10.78 5.33
CA LEU A 100 -2.32 -9.68 4.86
C LEU A 100 -2.93 -8.32 5.25
N SER A 101 -4.26 -8.18 5.19
CA SER A 101 -4.95 -6.94 5.57
C SER A 101 -4.77 -6.61 7.05
N GLU A 102 -4.92 -7.59 7.95
CA GLU A 102 -4.71 -7.41 9.39
C GLU A 102 -3.26 -7.03 9.71
N SER A 103 -2.30 -7.74 9.11
CA SER A 103 -0.87 -7.43 9.26
C SER A 103 -0.56 -6.01 8.78
N TYR A 104 -1.09 -5.63 7.62
CA TYR A 104 -0.93 -4.29 7.05
C TYR A 104 -1.49 -3.21 7.96
N VAL A 105 -2.68 -3.39 8.54
CA VAL A 105 -3.30 -2.39 9.44
C VAL A 105 -2.38 -2.13 10.64
N LEU A 106 -1.87 -3.18 11.29
CA LEU A 106 -1.00 -3.07 12.46
C LEU A 106 0.33 -2.38 12.12
N ASP A 107 0.94 -2.76 11.01
CA ASP A 107 2.22 -2.20 10.58
C ASP A 107 2.08 -0.77 10.04
N LEU A 108 0.97 -0.43 9.38
CA LEU A 108 0.65 0.93 8.96
C LEU A 108 0.43 1.83 10.17
N GLN A 109 -0.26 1.36 11.19
CA GLN A 109 -0.43 2.09 12.45
C GLN A 109 0.94 2.43 13.06
N ALA A 110 1.80 1.42 13.25
CA ALA A 110 3.14 1.64 13.82
C ALA A 110 3.98 2.62 12.97
N LEU A 111 3.84 2.54 11.65
CA LEU A 111 4.51 3.46 10.73
C LEU A 111 3.93 4.89 10.83
N PHE A 112 2.62 5.03 10.96
CA PHE A 112 1.94 6.32 11.09
C PHE A 112 2.28 7.01 12.41
N ASP A 113 2.31 6.27 13.52
CA ASP A 113 2.72 6.80 14.83
C ASP A 113 4.15 7.35 14.79
N LYS A 114 5.03 6.70 14.02
CA LYS A 114 6.43 7.12 13.87
C LYS A 114 6.63 8.25 12.86
N ARG A 115 5.88 8.25 11.74
CA ARG A 115 6.16 9.07 10.55
C ARG A 115 4.91 9.61 9.85
N GLY A 116 3.87 9.96 10.60
CA GLY A 116 2.55 10.34 10.07
C GLY A 116 2.60 11.33 8.90
N ASP A 117 3.38 12.41 9.02
CA ASP A 117 3.52 13.42 7.96
C ASP A 117 4.11 12.85 6.66
N ALA A 118 5.14 12.01 6.76
CA ALA A 118 5.75 11.35 5.61
C ALA A 118 4.77 10.36 4.97
N VAL A 119 4.01 9.63 5.79
CA VAL A 119 2.99 8.69 5.31
C VAL A 119 1.89 9.43 4.55
N MET A 120 1.33 10.49 5.12
CA MET A 120 0.31 11.30 4.46
C MET A 120 0.85 11.95 3.18
N GLY A 121 2.06 12.50 3.21
CA GLY A 121 2.70 13.12 2.05
C GLY A 121 2.99 12.13 0.91
N ALA A 122 3.37 10.90 1.23
CA ALA A 122 3.59 9.84 0.25
C ALA A 122 2.26 9.37 -0.38
N VAL A 123 1.23 9.11 0.46
CA VAL A 123 -0.10 8.68 -0.03
C VAL A 123 -0.76 9.76 -0.87
N ALA A 124 -0.56 11.05 -0.55
CA ALA A 124 -1.08 12.16 -1.36
C ALA A 124 -0.55 12.16 -2.81
N GLN A 125 0.65 11.62 -3.04
CA GLN A 125 1.24 11.49 -4.38
C GLN A 125 0.65 10.31 -5.18
N ALA A 126 -0.09 9.42 -4.53
CA ALA A 126 -0.77 8.28 -5.13
C ALA A 126 -2.28 8.33 -4.79
N PRO A 127 -3.08 9.23 -5.41
CA PRO A 127 -4.46 9.48 -5.01
C PRO A 127 -5.37 8.25 -4.99
N PHE A 128 -5.08 7.25 -5.81
CA PHE A 128 -5.84 6.00 -5.84
C PHE A 128 -5.73 5.17 -4.55
N LEU A 129 -4.69 5.39 -3.73
CA LEU A 129 -4.49 4.73 -2.43
C LEU A 129 -5.23 5.44 -1.29
N VAL A 130 -5.59 6.72 -1.46
CA VAL A 130 -6.20 7.54 -0.41
C VAL A 130 -7.45 6.90 0.22
N PRO A 131 -8.40 6.33 -0.54
CA PRO A 131 -9.59 5.73 0.06
C PRO A 131 -9.27 4.56 1.01
N ASN A 132 -8.41 3.63 0.60
CA ASN A 132 -8.01 2.48 1.43
C ASN A 132 -7.20 2.93 2.65
N PHE A 133 -6.29 3.89 2.46
CA PHE A 133 -5.52 4.48 3.55
C PHE A 133 -6.43 5.11 4.61
N CYS A 134 -7.41 5.92 4.19
CA CYS A 134 -8.34 6.57 5.11
C CYS A 134 -9.27 5.59 5.82
N ALA A 135 -9.76 4.55 5.13
CA ALA A 135 -10.53 3.48 5.77
C ALA A 135 -9.69 2.73 6.82
N THR A 136 -8.40 2.48 6.53
CA THR A 136 -7.47 1.82 7.46
C THR A 136 -7.22 2.68 8.68
N LEU A 137 -6.94 3.98 8.51
CA LEU A 137 -6.78 4.90 9.63
C LEU A 137 -8.07 5.10 10.42
N ALA A 138 -9.24 4.99 9.78
CA ALA A 138 -10.51 5.05 10.49
C ALA A 138 -10.66 3.89 11.46
N ARG A 139 -10.33 2.67 11.00
CA ARG A 139 -10.28 1.49 11.87
C ARG A 139 -9.30 1.66 13.01
N PHE A 140 -8.15 2.28 12.76
CA PHE A 140 -7.19 2.59 13.81
C PHE A 140 -7.78 3.56 14.84
N PHE A 141 -8.05 4.83 14.50
CA PHE A 141 -8.46 5.83 15.50
C PHE A 141 -9.83 5.58 16.14
N PHE A 142 -10.72 4.87 15.45
CA PHE A 142 -12.10 4.65 15.89
C PHE A 142 -12.38 3.21 16.34
N HIS A 143 -11.36 2.37 16.51
CA HIS A 143 -11.53 1.08 17.17
C HIS A 143 -12.24 1.24 18.53
N GLY A 144 -13.10 0.28 18.88
CA GLY A 144 -13.95 0.35 20.09
C GLY A 144 -13.14 0.53 21.38
N ASP A 145 -11.94 -0.03 21.42
CA ASP A 145 -11.05 -0.04 22.59
C ASP A 145 -10.17 1.20 22.71
N ASN A 146 -10.11 2.04 21.67
CA ASN A 146 -9.24 3.22 21.70
C ASN A 146 -9.84 4.33 22.57
N PRO A 147 -9.01 4.96 23.44
CA PRO A 147 -9.51 5.94 24.38
C PRO A 147 -10.04 7.19 23.64
N PRO A 148 -11.02 7.90 24.21
CA PRO A 148 -11.60 9.10 23.59
C PRO A 148 -10.57 10.17 23.19
N ALA A 149 -9.41 10.19 23.86
CA ALA A 149 -8.30 11.09 23.54
C ALA A 149 -7.69 10.85 22.14
N GLU A 150 -7.59 9.60 21.68
CA GLU A 150 -7.06 9.30 20.34
C GLU A 150 -8.00 9.82 19.24
N ARG A 151 -9.31 9.66 19.45
CA ARG A 151 -10.32 10.22 18.56
C ARG A 151 -10.26 11.75 18.53
N PHE A 152 -10.02 12.38 19.67
CA PHE A 152 -9.85 13.83 19.75
C PHE A 152 -8.59 14.31 19.01
N ASN A 153 -7.46 13.62 19.20
CA ASN A 153 -6.21 13.91 18.50
C ASN A 153 -6.39 13.78 16.98
N PHE A 154 -7.12 12.76 16.52
CA PHE A 154 -7.45 12.59 15.13
C PHE A 154 -8.20 13.81 14.55
N PHE A 155 -9.31 14.22 15.17
CA PHE A 155 -10.12 15.34 14.67
C PHE A 155 -9.41 16.69 14.75
N MET A 156 -8.58 16.91 15.78
CA MET A 156 -7.93 18.20 16.00
C MET A 156 -6.61 18.35 15.24
N GLY A 157 -5.93 17.24 14.91
CA GLY A 157 -4.62 17.25 14.27
C GLY A 157 -4.62 16.64 12.88
N ILE A 158 -4.98 15.35 12.78
CA ILE A 158 -4.78 14.54 11.57
C ILE A 158 -5.81 14.87 10.48
N GLU A 159 -7.09 14.99 10.82
CA GLU A 159 -8.16 15.25 9.84
C GLU A 159 -7.95 16.57 9.06
N PRO A 160 -7.62 17.71 9.70
CA PRO A 160 -7.35 18.95 8.96
C PRO A 160 -6.17 18.82 7.99
N GLN A 161 -5.11 18.12 8.37
CA GLN A 161 -3.94 17.89 7.52
C GLN A 161 -4.30 17.05 6.29
N MET A 162 -5.08 15.98 6.46
CA MET A 162 -5.56 15.16 5.36
C MET A 162 -6.42 15.94 4.36
N ARG A 163 -7.30 16.84 4.85
CA ARG A 163 -8.11 17.69 3.97
C ARG A 163 -7.26 18.63 3.11
N VAL A 164 -6.15 19.11 3.66
CA VAL A 164 -5.20 19.96 2.92
C VAL A 164 -4.40 19.12 1.93
N LEU A 165 -3.85 17.98 2.35
CA LEU A 165 -2.95 17.15 1.53
C LEU A 165 -3.67 16.40 0.40
N PHE A 166 -4.85 15.84 0.67
CA PHE A 166 -5.60 15.05 -0.31
C PHE A 166 -6.56 15.90 -1.16
N GLY A 167 -6.72 17.18 -0.80
CA GLY A 167 -7.67 18.07 -1.43
C GLY A 167 -9.14 17.79 -1.04
N PRO A 168 -10.08 18.60 -1.55
CA PRO A 168 -11.44 18.67 -1.01
C PRO A 168 -12.27 17.41 -1.25
N LEU A 169 -12.09 16.72 -2.39
CA LEU A 169 -12.86 15.51 -2.72
C LEU A 169 -12.40 14.31 -1.90
N ASP A 170 -11.10 13.99 -1.93
CA ASP A 170 -10.58 12.82 -1.24
C ASP A 170 -10.46 13.05 0.28
N GLY A 171 -10.16 14.28 0.71
CA GLY A 171 -10.26 14.65 2.12
C GLY A 171 -11.68 14.49 2.70
N ALA A 172 -12.73 14.86 1.93
CA ALA A 172 -14.11 14.64 2.35
C ALA A 172 -14.47 13.15 2.42
N ARG A 173 -13.97 12.32 1.50
CA ARG A 173 -14.16 10.85 1.53
C ARG A 173 -13.51 10.24 2.76
N CYS A 174 -12.31 10.70 3.13
CA CYS A 174 -11.67 10.29 4.37
C CYS A 174 -12.58 10.64 5.56
N THR A 175 -13.08 11.88 5.63
CA THR A 175 -14.06 12.31 6.64
C THR A 175 -15.27 11.36 6.72
N VAL A 176 -15.88 10.97 5.59
CA VAL A 176 -17.05 10.05 5.57
C VAL A 176 -16.69 8.68 6.16
N ALA A 177 -15.55 8.10 5.80
CA ALA A 177 -15.11 6.81 6.35
C ALA A 177 -15.01 6.82 7.89
N TYR A 178 -14.64 7.95 8.50
CA TYR A 178 -14.59 8.10 9.96
C TYR A 178 -15.97 8.18 10.63
N TYR A 179 -17.00 8.62 9.90
CA TYR A 179 -18.37 8.70 10.42
C TYR A 179 -19.14 7.40 10.24
N ASP A 180 -18.86 6.62 9.18
CA ASP A 180 -19.48 5.29 8.97
C ASP A 180 -19.04 4.25 10.01
N VAL A 181 -17.83 4.38 10.58
CA VAL A 181 -17.39 3.50 11.70
C VAL A 181 -18.19 3.76 12.99
N LYS A 182 -18.92 4.88 13.09
CA LYS A 182 -19.76 5.23 14.26
C LYS A 182 -21.21 4.76 14.16
N SER A 183 -21.70 4.37 12.98
CA SER A 183 -23.09 3.91 12.75
C SER A 183 -23.21 2.40 12.88
#